data_AF-A0AAD6Z4Y1-F1
#
_entry.id   AF-A0AAD6Z4Y1-F1
#
_cell.length_a   1.000
_cell.length_b   1.000
_cell.length_c   1.000
_cell.angle_alpha   90.00
_cell.angle_beta   90.00
_cell.angle_gamma   90.00
#
_symmetry.space_group_name_H-M   'P 1'
#
loop_
_entity.id
_entity.type
_entity.pdbx_description
1 polymer ?
#
loop_
_entity_poly.entity_id
_entity_poly.type
_entity_poly.pdbx_seq_one_letter_code
_entity_poly.pdbx_strand_id
1 'polypeptide(L)'
;MCSQCKHSYYCSKECQSADWGAGQHKAACVAYRTGEHSLTQRRHLTTCDRDFMRALMDHDWRKSKGEIYKQMVECMKAHPDAGCFTVFDYVSGPFTAKVYSLAEESSVLETLRKAGSEWELTVARAARSQGRITIHVMRAYEGKSGRYWVLPLRSTTGEVHERLKRIAADAVAGINVPDFSTLDISAWDVDAMH
;
A
#
# COMPACT_ATOMS: atom_id res chain seq x y z
N MET A 1 -4.87 -14.18 7.23
CA MET A 1 -3.97 -14.44 6.07
C MET A 1 -4.59 -15.49 5.16
N CYS A 2 -4.43 -15.38 3.83
CA CYS A 2 -4.83 -16.43 2.90
C CYS A 2 -3.97 -17.69 3.08
N SER A 3 -4.59 -18.81 3.45
CA SER A 3 -3.90 -20.10 3.66
C SER A 3 -3.22 -20.64 2.41
N GLN A 4 -3.70 -20.26 1.22
CA GLN A 4 -3.22 -20.76 -0.06
C GLN A 4 -1.98 -20.01 -0.56
N CYS A 5 -2.08 -18.69 -0.74
CA CYS A 5 -0.96 -17.91 -1.29
C CYS A 5 0.00 -17.36 -0.22
N LYS A 6 -0.42 -17.30 1.06
CA LYS A 6 0.30 -16.64 2.17
C LYS A 6 0.78 -15.21 1.84
N HIS A 7 0.07 -14.54 0.95
CA HIS A 7 0.44 -13.23 0.42
C HIS A 7 -0.55 -12.14 0.79
N SER A 8 -1.85 -12.45 0.75
CA SER A 8 -2.89 -11.51 1.17
C SER A 8 -3.28 -11.75 2.62
N TYR A 9 -3.40 -10.66 3.38
CA TYR A 9 -3.82 -10.67 4.78
C TYR A 9 -5.23 -10.13 4.89
N TYR A 10 -5.98 -10.69 5.84
CA TYR A 10 -7.37 -10.35 6.12
C TYR A 10 -7.54 -10.16 7.62
N CYS A 11 -8.23 -9.10 8.04
CA CYS A 11 -8.59 -8.88 9.44
C CYS A 11 -9.61 -9.93 9.91
N SER A 12 -10.43 -10.43 9.00
CA SER A 12 -11.45 -11.44 9.30
C SER A 12 -11.67 -12.41 8.13
N LYS A 13 -12.38 -13.52 8.39
CA LYS A 13 -12.76 -14.47 7.33
C LYS A 13 -13.76 -13.86 6.36
N GLU A 14 -14.61 -12.95 6.82
CA GLU A 14 -15.61 -12.25 6.02
C GLU A 14 -14.93 -11.36 4.98
N CYS A 15 -13.90 -10.62 5.38
CA CYS A 15 -13.08 -9.83 4.46
C CYS A 15 -12.36 -10.71 3.42
N GLN A 16 -11.88 -11.89 3.83
CA GLN A 16 -11.28 -12.84 2.90
C GLN A 16 -12.29 -13.35 1.88
N SER A 17 -13.48 -13.76 2.33
CA SER A 17 -14.54 -14.28 1.47
C SER A 17 -15.06 -13.22 0.49
N ALA A 18 -15.22 -11.99 0.94
CA ALA A 18 -15.62 -10.86 0.09
C ALA A 18 -14.58 -10.61 -1.02
N ASP A 19 -13.29 -10.64 -0.68
CA ASP A 19 -12.21 -10.44 -1.66
C ASP A 19 -12.00 -11.67 -2.58
N TRP A 20 -12.36 -12.88 -2.13
CA TRP A 20 -12.22 -14.12 -2.91
C TRP A 20 -13.05 -14.11 -4.19
N GLY A 21 -14.33 -13.76 -4.08
CA GLY A 21 -15.26 -13.68 -5.21
C GLY A 21 -15.22 -12.32 -5.89
N ALA A 22 -15.63 -11.27 -5.18
CA ALA A 22 -15.81 -9.93 -5.75
C ALA A 22 -14.48 -9.17 -5.94
N GLY A 23 -13.48 -9.44 -5.10
CA GLY A 23 -12.18 -8.76 -5.15
C GLY A 23 -11.15 -9.38 -6.12
N GLN A 24 -11.51 -10.49 -6.78
CA GLN A 24 -10.65 -11.27 -7.68
C GLN A 24 -9.41 -11.88 -7.00
N HIS A 25 -9.41 -12.03 -5.67
CA HIS A 25 -8.30 -12.69 -5.00
C HIS A 25 -8.08 -14.10 -5.52
N LYS A 26 -9.12 -14.81 -5.99
CA LYS A 26 -8.97 -16.14 -6.59
C LYS A 26 -7.95 -16.14 -7.75
N ALA A 27 -8.02 -15.17 -8.67
CA ALA A 27 -7.10 -15.06 -9.80
C ALA A 27 -5.69 -14.67 -9.33
N ALA A 28 -5.58 -13.64 -8.49
CA ALA A 28 -4.31 -13.21 -7.92
C ALA A 28 -3.64 -14.32 -7.08
N CYS A 29 -4.42 -15.11 -6.34
CA CYS A 29 -3.94 -16.22 -5.50
C CYS A 29 -3.27 -17.31 -6.34
N VAL A 30 -3.79 -17.62 -7.53
CA VAL A 30 -3.15 -18.56 -8.46
C VAL A 30 -1.81 -17.98 -8.94
N ALA A 31 -1.80 -16.73 -9.44
CA ALA A 31 -0.57 -16.07 -9.89
C ALA A 31 0.49 -16.00 -8.78
N TYR A 32 0.08 -15.70 -7.55
CA TYR A 32 0.98 -15.70 -6.39
C TYR A 32 1.53 -17.10 -6.11
N ARG A 33 0.73 -18.16 -6.27
CA ARG A 33 1.17 -19.54 -6.00
C ARG A 33 2.13 -20.08 -7.05
N THR A 34 1.89 -19.80 -8.34
CA THR A 34 2.74 -20.32 -9.43
C THR A 34 4.07 -19.57 -9.53
N GLY A 35 4.17 -18.37 -8.93
CA GLY A 35 5.40 -17.59 -8.92
C GLY A 35 5.77 -17.01 -10.30
N GLU A 36 4.85 -17.09 -11.27
CA GLU A 36 5.03 -16.62 -12.65
C GLU A 36 5.01 -15.10 -12.78
N HIS A 37 4.48 -14.37 -11.78
CA HIS A 37 4.32 -12.93 -11.84
C HIS A 37 4.73 -12.32 -10.50
N SER A 38 6.00 -11.93 -10.39
CA SER A 38 6.58 -11.59 -9.11
C SER A 38 7.56 -10.41 -9.25
N LEU A 39 7.02 -9.18 -9.21
CA LEU A 39 7.57 -8.02 -8.47
C LEU A 39 8.15 -8.41 -7.11
N THR A 40 7.78 -9.59 -6.62
CA THR A 40 8.28 -10.22 -5.42
C THR A 40 9.34 -11.31 -5.62
N GLN A 41 9.89 -11.54 -6.85
CA GLN A 41 10.51 -12.81 -7.30
C GLN A 41 10.72 -13.80 -6.15
N ARG A 42 9.66 -14.55 -5.85
CA ARG A 42 9.57 -15.46 -4.70
C ARG A 42 10.74 -16.44 -4.59
N ARG A 43 11.50 -16.64 -5.67
CA ARG A 43 12.64 -17.55 -5.72
C ARG A 43 13.72 -17.22 -4.68
N HIS A 44 13.82 -15.98 -4.21
CA HIS A 44 14.85 -15.59 -3.26
C HIS A 44 14.35 -15.25 -1.86
N LEU A 45 13.04 -15.06 -1.67
CA LEU A 45 12.47 -14.68 -0.37
C LEU A 45 11.69 -15.84 0.24
N THR A 46 12.16 -16.32 1.37
CA THR A 46 11.44 -17.27 2.22
C THR A 46 10.16 -16.64 2.79
N THR A 47 9.33 -17.47 3.43
CA THR A 47 8.18 -16.93 4.17
C THR A 47 8.64 -16.06 5.34
N CYS A 48 9.73 -16.43 6.01
CA CYS A 48 10.30 -15.66 7.11
C CYS A 48 10.76 -14.27 6.63
N ASP A 49 11.43 -14.17 5.49
CA ASP A 49 11.86 -12.87 4.94
C ASP A 49 10.67 -11.95 4.66
N ARG A 50 9.58 -12.50 4.12
CA ARG A 50 8.37 -11.72 3.84
C ARG A 50 7.66 -11.27 5.09
N ASP A 51 7.62 -12.12 6.12
CA ASP A 51 7.02 -11.76 7.40
C ASP A 51 7.86 -10.68 8.09
N PHE A 52 9.19 -10.79 8.04
CA PHE A 52 10.12 -9.77 8.54
C PHE A 52 9.94 -8.43 7.82
N MET A 53 9.97 -8.41 6.48
CA MET A 53 9.81 -7.18 5.71
C MET A 53 8.47 -6.50 5.99
N ARG A 54 7.39 -7.28 6.14
CA ARG A 54 6.08 -6.72 6.53
C ARG A 54 6.11 -6.14 7.93
N ALA A 55 6.65 -6.85 8.91
CA ALA A 55 6.76 -6.34 10.28
C ALA A 55 7.59 -5.05 10.33
N LEU A 56 8.68 -4.97 9.57
CA LEU A 56 9.51 -3.77 9.44
C LEU A 56 8.72 -2.61 8.82
N MET A 57 8.09 -2.81 7.67
CA MET A 57 7.30 -1.75 7.04
C MET A 57 6.10 -1.31 7.88
N ASP A 58 5.47 -2.24 8.60
CA ASP A 58 4.35 -1.97 9.49
C ASP A 58 4.79 -1.12 10.69
N HIS A 59 5.94 -1.44 11.29
CA HIS A 59 6.58 -0.61 12.32
C HIS A 59 6.85 0.82 11.79
N ASP A 60 7.50 0.94 10.63
CA ASP A 60 7.89 2.24 10.08
C ASP A 60 6.71 3.04 9.54
N TRP A 61 5.67 2.35 9.08
CA TRP A 61 4.38 2.96 8.78
C TRP A 61 3.77 3.56 10.04
N ARG A 62 3.65 2.81 11.14
CA ARG A 62 3.08 3.35 12.40
C ARG A 62 3.85 4.58 12.88
N LYS A 63 5.18 4.55 12.78
CA LYS A 63 6.05 5.67 13.15
C LYS A 63 5.86 6.90 12.26
N SER A 64 5.56 6.71 10.97
CA SER A 64 5.52 7.76 9.95
C SER A 64 4.12 8.09 9.44
N LYS A 65 3.06 7.50 10.02
CA LYS A 65 1.70 7.52 9.45
C LYS A 65 1.15 8.94 9.25
N GLY A 66 1.45 9.87 10.16
CA GLY A 66 0.99 11.25 10.03
C GLY A 66 1.54 11.96 8.80
N GLU A 67 2.85 11.78 8.56
CA GLU A 67 3.52 12.33 7.38
C GLU A 67 3.06 11.61 6.10
N ILE A 68 2.87 10.29 6.14
CA ILE A 68 2.32 9.53 5.02
C ILE A 68 0.91 10.02 4.67
N TYR A 69 0.02 10.22 5.64
CA TYR A 69 -1.34 10.72 5.40
C TYR A 69 -1.36 12.14 4.84
N LYS A 70 -0.49 13.02 5.33
CA LYS A 70 -0.30 14.35 4.76
C LYS A 70 0.08 14.25 3.27
N GLN A 71 1.07 13.42 2.92
CA GLN A 71 1.46 13.21 1.53
C GLN A 71 0.35 12.54 0.68
N MET A 72 -0.44 11.64 1.26
CA MET A 72 -1.61 11.05 0.58
C MET A 72 -2.64 12.11 0.24
N VAL A 73 -2.93 13.04 1.15
CA VAL A 73 -3.86 14.15 0.89
C VAL A 73 -3.32 15.06 -0.20
N GLU A 74 -2.04 15.41 -0.18
CA GLU A 74 -1.44 16.19 -1.27
C GLU A 74 -1.49 15.45 -2.62
N CYS A 75 -1.25 14.13 -2.62
CA CYS A 75 -1.41 13.28 -3.80
C CYS A 75 -2.86 13.30 -4.33
N MET A 76 -3.86 13.16 -3.45
CA MET A 76 -5.29 13.17 -3.82
C MET A 76 -5.75 14.56 -4.28
N LYS A 77 -5.20 15.65 -3.72
CA LYS A 77 -5.48 17.02 -4.18
C LYS A 77 -4.98 17.23 -5.61
N ALA A 78 -3.76 16.79 -5.90
CA ALA A 78 -3.16 16.92 -7.21
C ALA A 78 -3.79 15.99 -8.26
N HIS A 79 -4.25 14.81 -7.82
CA HIS A 79 -4.78 13.76 -8.70
C HIS A 79 -6.03 13.09 -8.11
N PRO A 80 -7.19 13.78 -8.09
CA PRO A 80 -8.40 13.31 -7.41
C PRO A 80 -8.95 11.99 -7.96
N ASP A 81 -8.71 11.72 -9.25
CA ASP A 81 -9.18 10.50 -9.92
C ASP A 81 -8.14 9.36 -9.92
N ALA A 82 -6.94 9.61 -9.40
CA ALA A 82 -5.87 8.62 -9.37
C ALA A 82 -5.74 7.99 -7.97
N GLY A 83 -5.36 6.71 -7.95
CA GLY A 83 -4.89 6.10 -6.71
C GLY A 83 -3.47 6.57 -6.36
N CYS A 84 -3.08 6.39 -5.10
CA CYS A 84 -1.72 6.64 -4.63
C CYS A 84 -1.09 5.35 -4.09
N PHE A 85 0.24 5.30 -4.04
CA PHE A 85 1.00 4.20 -3.43
C PHE A 85 2.17 4.73 -2.61
N THR A 86 2.57 4.00 -1.57
CA THR A 86 3.64 4.41 -0.66
C THR A 86 4.89 3.57 -0.88
N VAL A 87 6.04 4.21 -1.05
CA VAL A 87 7.35 3.57 -1.16
C VAL A 87 8.14 3.78 0.13
N PHE A 88 8.56 2.68 0.74
CA PHE A 88 9.46 2.61 1.89
C PHE A 88 10.87 2.36 1.36
N ASP A 89 11.70 3.40 1.31
CA ASP A 89 13.07 3.33 0.79
C ASP A 89 14.08 3.13 1.92
N TYR A 90 14.62 1.92 1.98
CA TYR A 90 15.69 1.49 2.90
C TYR A 90 17.08 1.53 2.24
N VAL A 91 17.19 2.01 1.00
CA VAL A 91 18.45 2.10 0.23
C VAL A 91 19.06 3.49 0.37
N SER A 92 18.25 4.55 0.26
CA SER A 92 18.73 5.93 0.09
C SER A 92 19.22 6.64 1.37
N GLY A 93 19.49 5.90 2.45
CA GLY A 93 19.98 6.35 3.77
C GLY A 93 20.05 7.86 4.01
N PRO A 94 19.18 8.45 4.87
CA PRO A 94 18.27 7.81 5.82
C PRO A 94 17.05 7.15 5.19
N PHE A 95 16.35 6.30 5.97
CA PHE A 95 15.05 5.74 5.60
C PHE A 95 14.07 6.85 5.18
N THR A 96 13.29 6.60 4.13
CA THR A 96 12.19 7.51 3.74
C THR A 96 10.93 6.74 3.38
N ALA A 97 9.77 7.31 3.72
CA ALA A 97 8.48 6.89 3.21
C ALA A 97 7.90 8.00 2.33
N LYS A 98 7.63 7.70 1.06
CA LYS A 98 7.12 8.67 0.09
C LYS A 98 5.86 8.17 -0.59
N VAL A 99 4.88 9.04 -0.77
CA VAL A 99 3.65 8.74 -1.50
C VAL A 99 3.78 9.22 -2.94
N TYR A 100 3.36 8.39 -3.88
CA TYR A 100 3.37 8.65 -5.31
C TYR A 100 1.96 8.50 -5.88
N SER A 101 1.63 9.31 -6.88
CA SER A 101 0.42 9.16 -7.68
C SER A 101 0.58 8.05 -8.73
N LEU A 102 -0.49 7.29 -8.98
CA LEU A 102 -0.53 6.35 -10.11
C LEU A 102 -0.65 7.05 -11.48
N ALA A 103 -0.99 8.34 -11.49
CA ALA A 103 -1.09 9.16 -12.70
C ALA A 103 0.22 9.87 -13.06
N GLU A 104 1.17 10.00 -12.13
CA GLU A 104 2.43 10.70 -12.35
C GLU A 104 3.51 9.74 -12.85
N GLU A 105 4.17 10.10 -13.95
CA GLU A 105 5.33 9.34 -14.43
C GLU A 105 6.52 9.52 -13.49
N SER A 106 7.04 8.41 -12.99
CA SER A 106 8.24 8.37 -12.16
C SER A 106 9.08 7.16 -12.51
N SER A 107 10.40 7.24 -12.28
CA SER A 107 11.31 6.10 -12.48
C SER A 107 10.91 4.89 -11.61
N VAL A 108 10.30 5.13 -10.45
CA VAL A 108 9.71 4.10 -9.60
C VAL A 108 8.54 3.42 -10.32
N LEU A 109 7.58 4.20 -10.82
CA LEU A 109 6.39 3.66 -11.49
C LEU A 109 6.76 2.92 -12.78
N GLU A 110 7.72 3.44 -13.55
CA GLU A 110 8.26 2.76 -14.74
C GLU A 110 8.83 1.37 -14.35
N THR A 111 9.60 1.31 -13.26
CA THR A 111 10.17 0.05 -12.75
C THR A 111 9.07 -0.92 -12.32
N LEU A 112 8.02 -0.43 -11.64
CA LEU A 112 6.90 -1.26 -11.19
C LEU A 112 6.07 -1.77 -12.38
N ARG A 113 5.80 -0.93 -13.38
CA ARG A 113 5.09 -1.32 -14.61
C ARG A 113 5.85 -2.35 -15.45
N LYS A 114 7.19 -2.28 -15.48
CA LYS A 114 8.04 -3.28 -16.16
C LYS A 114 7.88 -4.69 -15.60
N ALA A 115 7.37 -4.83 -14.38
CA ALA A 115 7.06 -6.14 -13.83
C ALA A 115 5.72 -6.73 -14.29
N GLY A 116 4.99 -6.00 -15.14
CA GLY A 116 3.86 -6.51 -15.92
C GLY A 116 2.58 -6.72 -15.12
N SER A 117 1.89 -7.82 -15.42
CA SER A 117 0.51 -8.08 -14.99
C SER A 117 0.28 -8.07 -13.48
N GLU A 118 1.29 -8.33 -12.64
CA GLU A 118 1.13 -8.27 -11.19
C GLU A 118 0.90 -6.85 -10.68
N TRP A 119 1.61 -5.87 -11.24
CA TRP A 119 1.41 -4.47 -10.89
C TRP A 119 -0.03 -4.05 -11.23
N GLU A 120 -0.46 -4.35 -12.45
CA GLU A 120 -1.80 -4.04 -12.95
C GLU A 120 -2.89 -4.71 -12.10
N LEU A 121 -2.72 -5.99 -11.74
CA LEU A 121 -3.64 -6.71 -10.86
C LEU A 121 -3.70 -6.07 -9.47
N THR A 122 -2.56 -5.63 -8.93
CA THR A 122 -2.48 -4.97 -7.62
C THR A 122 -3.18 -3.62 -7.65
N VAL A 123 -2.93 -2.80 -8.68
CA VAL A 123 -3.59 -1.52 -8.90
C VAL A 123 -5.09 -1.70 -9.06
N ALA A 124 -5.53 -2.64 -9.89
CA ALA A 124 -6.94 -2.91 -10.12
C ALA A 124 -7.65 -3.38 -8.84
N ARG A 125 -6.98 -4.22 -8.03
CA ARG A 125 -7.51 -4.66 -6.74
C ARG A 125 -7.60 -3.52 -5.72
N ALA A 126 -6.58 -2.64 -5.66
CA ALA A 126 -6.62 -1.46 -4.81
C ALA A 126 -7.76 -0.51 -5.19
N ALA A 127 -7.94 -0.23 -6.48
CA ALA A 127 -9.01 0.63 -6.99
C ALA A 127 -10.41 0.11 -6.59
N ARG A 128 -10.67 -1.20 -6.75
CA ARG A 128 -11.95 -1.82 -6.35
C ARG A 128 -12.16 -1.92 -4.85
N SER A 129 -11.10 -1.78 -4.05
CA SER A 129 -11.19 -1.94 -2.60
C SER A 129 -11.90 -0.78 -1.90
N GLN A 130 -12.07 0.36 -2.58
CA GLN A 130 -12.59 1.60 -2.00
C GLN A 130 -11.78 2.02 -0.75
N GLY A 131 -10.44 2.02 -0.88
CA GLY A 131 -9.53 2.45 0.19
C GLY A 131 -9.17 1.38 1.22
N ARG A 132 -9.80 0.20 1.19
CA ARG A 132 -9.45 -0.92 2.10
C ARG A 132 -8.11 -1.58 1.78
N ILE A 133 -7.57 -1.34 0.59
CA ILE A 133 -6.27 -1.82 0.15
C ILE A 133 -5.47 -0.62 -0.35
N THR A 134 -4.37 -0.34 0.34
CA THR A 134 -3.34 0.61 -0.06
C THR A 134 -2.11 -0.14 -0.58
N ILE A 135 -1.54 0.38 -1.66
CA ILE A 135 -0.37 -0.24 -2.31
C ILE A 135 0.87 0.26 -1.57
N HIS A 136 1.64 -0.67 -1.03
CA HIS A 136 2.92 -0.34 -0.42
C HIS A 136 4.04 -1.10 -1.11
N VAL A 137 5.15 -0.41 -1.28
CA VAL A 137 6.33 -0.90 -1.99
C VAL A 137 7.52 -0.72 -1.08
N MET A 138 8.29 -1.78 -0.86
CA MET A 138 9.59 -1.71 -0.20
C MET A 138 10.67 -1.57 -1.24
N ARG A 139 11.60 -0.62 -1.06
CA ARG A 139 12.86 -0.57 -1.79
C ARG A 139 13.99 -0.90 -0.81
N ALA A 140 14.72 -1.98 -1.06
CA ALA A 140 15.84 -2.43 -0.23
C ALA A 140 16.92 -3.10 -1.09
N TYR A 141 18.09 -3.35 -0.51
CA TYR A 141 19.19 -3.97 -1.25
C TYR A 141 18.95 -5.46 -1.49
N GLU A 142 19.18 -5.89 -2.73
CA GLU A 142 19.45 -7.28 -3.09
C GLU A 142 20.84 -7.32 -3.72
N GLY A 143 21.82 -7.81 -2.95
CA GLY A 143 23.23 -7.70 -3.33
C GLY A 143 23.70 -6.25 -3.43
N LYS A 144 24.06 -5.79 -4.63
CA LYS A 144 24.61 -4.43 -4.88
C LYS A 144 23.59 -3.43 -5.42
N SER A 145 22.37 -3.88 -5.73
CA SER A 145 21.34 -3.07 -6.36
C SER A 145 20.13 -2.91 -5.44
N GLY A 146 19.51 -1.74 -5.45
CA GLY A 146 18.20 -1.53 -4.83
C GLY A 146 17.10 -2.17 -5.67
N ARG A 147 16.26 -2.98 -5.04
CA ARG A 147 15.13 -3.67 -5.67
C ARG A 147 13.82 -3.26 -5.00
N TYR A 148 12.73 -3.32 -5.76
CA TYR A 148 11.38 -3.03 -5.29
C TYR A 148 10.61 -4.32 -5.04
N TRP A 149 9.89 -4.39 -3.92
CA TRP A 149 8.95 -5.45 -3.58
C TRP A 149 7.59 -4.86 -3.24
N VAL A 150 6.54 -5.35 -3.89
CA VAL A 150 5.16 -4.96 -3.56
C VAL A 150 4.68 -5.79 -2.37
N LEU A 151 4.43 -5.11 -1.25
CA LEU A 151 4.06 -5.70 0.02
C LEU A 151 2.83 -4.97 0.57
N PRO A 152 1.60 -5.32 0.13
CA PRO A 152 0.42 -4.63 0.61
C PRO A 152 0.27 -4.83 2.13
N LEU A 153 0.36 -3.72 2.87
CA LEU A 153 0.05 -3.66 4.29
C LEU A 153 -1.44 -3.37 4.49
N ARG A 154 -1.94 -3.74 5.67
CA ARG A 154 -3.24 -3.27 6.17
C ARG A 154 -2.98 -2.07 7.06
N SER A 155 -2.82 -0.91 6.46
CA SER A 155 -2.54 0.34 7.17
C SER A 155 -3.75 1.26 7.26
N THR A 156 -4.81 1.00 6.49
CA THR A 156 -5.96 1.91 6.37
C THR A 156 -7.28 1.16 6.23
N THR A 157 -8.32 1.68 6.88
CA THR A 157 -9.70 1.30 6.63
C THR A 157 -10.27 2.11 5.47
N GLY A 158 -11.39 1.63 4.90
CA GLY A 158 -12.14 2.43 3.91
C GLY A 158 -12.60 3.77 4.49
N GLU A 159 -12.94 3.81 5.78
CA GLU A 159 -13.33 5.05 6.48
C GLU A 159 -12.18 6.07 6.54
N VAL A 160 -10.97 5.62 6.89
CA VAL A 160 -9.78 6.49 6.89
C VAL A 160 -9.53 7.03 5.48
N HIS A 161 -9.61 6.18 4.46
CA HIS A 161 -9.42 6.61 3.07
C HIS A 161 -10.46 7.65 2.62
N GLU A 162 -11.74 7.45 2.94
CA GLU A 162 -12.79 8.42 2.62
C GLU A 162 -12.66 9.72 3.42
N ARG A 163 -12.11 9.66 4.64
CA ARG A 163 -11.75 10.87 5.40
C ARG A 163 -10.61 11.64 4.75
N LEU A 164 -9.54 10.96 4.32
CA LEU A 164 -8.43 11.59 3.60
C LEU A 164 -8.89 12.25 2.29
N LYS A 165 -9.76 11.58 1.53
CA LYS A 165 -10.38 12.14 0.32
C LYS A 165 -11.20 13.40 0.58
N ARG A 166 -12.03 13.40 1.62
CA ARG A 166 -12.82 14.59 2.00
C ARG A 166 -11.91 15.75 2.36
N ILE A 167 -10.88 15.50 3.16
CA ILE A 167 -9.88 16.52 3.50
C ILE A 167 -9.20 17.08 2.24
N ALA A 168 -8.83 16.22 1.28
CA ALA A 168 -8.27 16.65 0.01
C ALA A 168 -9.26 17.52 -0.79
N ALA A 169 -10.52 17.12 -0.89
CA ALA A 169 -11.57 17.86 -1.59
C ALA A 169 -11.84 19.24 -0.94
N ASP A 170 -11.95 19.28 0.39
CA ASP A 170 -12.13 20.51 1.16
C ASP A 170 -10.95 21.48 0.94
N ALA A 171 -9.72 20.97 0.93
CA ALA A 171 -8.53 21.76 0.63
C ALA A 171 -8.57 22.38 -0.77
N VAL A 172 -9.01 21.63 -1.79
CA VAL A 172 -9.17 22.13 -3.17
C VAL A 172 -10.27 23.19 -3.24
N ALA A 173 -11.33 23.05 -2.44
CA ALA A 173 -12.41 24.03 -2.34
C ALA A 173 -12.03 25.29 -1.54
N GLY A 174 -10.79 25.38 -1.02
CA GLY A 174 -10.35 26.50 -0.18
C GLY A 174 -10.96 26.51 1.22
N ILE A 175 -11.57 25.41 1.65
CA ILE A 175 -12.08 25.24 3.01
C ILE A 175 -10.86 25.03 3.94
N ASN A 176 -10.86 25.71 5.08
CA ASN A 176 -9.77 25.60 6.04
C ASN A 176 -9.66 24.17 6.57
N VAL A 177 -8.58 23.50 6.21
CA VAL A 177 -8.30 22.13 6.63
C VAL A 177 -7.50 22.15 7.94
N PRO A 178 -7.87 21.34 8.95
CA PRO A 178 -7.08 21.22 10.17
C PRO A 178 -5.64 20.87 9.85
N ASP A 179 -4.68 21.48 10.55
CA ASP A 179 -3.28 21.09 10.43
C ASP A 179 -3.14 19.61 10.79
N PHE A 180 -2.56 18.81 9.89
CA PHE A 180 -2.30 17.40 10.10
C PHE A 180 -1.44 17.12 11.33
N SER A 181 -0.64 18.08 11.78
CA SER A 181 0.12 17.98 13.03
C SER A 181 -0.78 17.96 14.28
N THR A 182 -1.99 18.50 14.17
CA THR A 182 -2.98 18.63 15.26
C THR A 182 -4.08 17.58 15.19
N LEU A 183 -4.21 16.87 14.07
CA LEU A 183 -5.14 15.76 13.95
C LEU A 183 -4.70 14.65 14.88
N ASP A 184 -5.58 14.25 15.78
CA ASP A 184 -5.41 13.02 16.53
C ASP A 184 -5.64 11.82 15.59
N ILE A 185 -4.57 11.48 14.86
CA ILE A 185 -4.52 10.33 13.95
C ILE A 185 -4.50 9.02 14.76
N SER A 186 -4.23 9.07 16.08
CA SER A 186 -4.33 7.88 16.93
C SER A 186 -5.79 7.45 17.13
N ALA A 187 -6.73 8.40 17.15
CA ALA A 187 -8.16 8.11 17.18
C ALA A 187 -8.69 7.45 15.88
N TRP A 188 -7.87 7.35 14.83
CA TRP A 188 -8.26 6.73 13.55
C TRP A 188 -7.75 5.29 13.45
N ASP A 189 -6.90 4.85 14.37
CA ASP A 189 -6.47 3.46 14.46
C ASP A 189 -7.59 2.62 15.07
N VAL A 190 -8.32 1.92 14.20
CA VAL A 190 -9.22 0.83 14.60
C VAL A 190 -8.47 -0.38 15.16
N ASP A 191 -7.14 -0.41 15.04
CA ASP A 191 -6.28 -1.45 15.60
C ASP A 191 -6.18 -1.39 17.13
N ALA A 192 -6.74 -0.37 17.79
CA ALA A 192 -6.89 -0.36 19.25
C ALA A 192 -7.99 -1.33 19.78
N MET A 193 -8.67 -2.08 18.89
CA MET A 193 -9.81 -2.93 19.27
C MET A 193 -9.56 -4.46 19.17
N HIS A 194 -8.38 -4.94 18.78
CA HIS A 194 -8.04 -6.38 18.74
C HIS A 194 -6.57 -6.66 19.09
#